data_AF-H2YKH4-F1
#
_entry.id   AF-H2YKH4-F1
#
_cell.length_a   1.000
_cell.length_b   1.000
_cell.length_c   1.000
_cell.angle_alpha   90.00
_cell.angle_beta   90.00
_cell.angle_gamma   90.00
#
_symmetry.space_group_name_H-M   'P 1'
#
loop_
_entity.id
_entity.type
_entity.pdbx_description
1 polymer ?
#
loop_
_entity_poly.entity_id
_entity_poly.type
_entity_poly.pdbx_seq_one_letter_code
_entity_poly.pdbx_strand_id
1 'polypeptide(L)'
;MRLSVRLLIARGRYRLPTDKNESERLIKYGERKWRDYQSDTIEPPYWYKWTTESPYSPTEQHKIRTAEHVDWYRFNFQSLKIVPPDEWLFKVGDKVEILVGKDIGKQGEVIQVVPQGNIIVVGGLNCEQVKGQDDMWMRKEKPLQHHEVSLLDPKDSKPVEIEFRVNESGQRVRVSKRSGYLVHWPPELLWDGTPKNEYTCQSKDTTYEAACENTYKPTLDSWQDELKKLFNISDPERRKTYWY
;
A
#
# COMPACT_ATOMS: atom_id res chain seq x y z
N MET A 1 34.30 -24.46 37.92
CA MET A 1 32.92 -24.13 37.49
C MET A 1 32.82 -22.64 37.20
N ARG A 2 32.72 -22.25 35.92
CA ARG A 2 32.09 -21.01 35.44
C ARG A 2 31.96 -21.14 33.92
N LEU A 3 30.78 -21.57 33.49
CA LEU A 3 30.40 -21.69 32.08
C LEU A 3 30.27 -20.27 31.50
N SER A 4 31.11 -19.91 30.53
CA SER A 4 30.93 -18.67 29.77
C SER A 4 29.89 -18.92 28.68
N VAL A 5 28.66 -18.48 28.92
CA VAL A 5 27.61 -18.42 27.90
C VAL A 5 27.97 -17.28 26.94
N ARG A 6 28.52 -17.62 25.77
CA ARG A 6 28.63 -16.68 24.64
C ARG A 6 27.25 -16.54 24.01
N LEU A 7 26.56 -15.45 24.36
CA LEU A 7 25.39 -14.95 23.65
C LEU A 7 25.75 -14.70 22.18
N LEU A 8 25.20 -15.53 21.30
CA LEU A 8 25.22 -15.36 19.85
C LEU A 8 24.16 -14.32 19.49
N ILE A 9 24.55 -13.04 19.48
CA ILE A 9 23.72 -11.97 18.93
C ILE A 9 24.09 -11.83 17.45
N ALA A 10 23.28 -12.41 16.57
CA ALA A 10 23.36 -12.20 15.13
C ALA A 10 22.98 -10.74 14.81
N ARG A 11 23.98 -9.85 14.75
CA ARG A 11 23.82 -8.49 14.22
C ARG A 11 23.93 -8.55 12.71
N GLY A 12 22.81 -8.42 12.01
CA GLY A 12 22.79 -8.03 10.59
C GLY A 12 23.49 -6.68 10.43
N ARG A 13 24.69 -6.69 9.83
CA ARG A 13 25.38 -5.47 9.38
C ARG A 13 25.19 -5.37 7.88
N TYR A 14 24.55 -4.29 7.44
CA TYR A 14 24.62 -3.83 6.06
C TYR A 14 26.09 -3.50 5.75
N ARG A 15 26.74 -4.30 4.90
CA ARG A 15 28.03 -3.96 4.31
C ARG A 15 27.75 -3.30 2.96
N LEU A 16 28.37 -2.17 2.68
CA LEU A 16 28.36 -1.59 1.34
C LEU A 16 29.09 -2.56 0.38
N PRO A 17 28.54 -2.79 -0.83
CA PRO A 17 29.19 -3.62 -1.85
C PRO A 17 30.61 -3.12 -2.10
N THR A 18 31.56 -4.04 -2.16
CA THR A 18 32.98 -3.67 -2.27
C THR A 18 33.40 -3.39 -3.71
N ASP A 19 32.75 -4.02 -4.69
CA ASP A 19 33.10 -3.92 -6.10
C ASP A 19 31.90 -3.60 -7.00
N LYS A 20 32.12 -2.88 -8.11
CA LYS A 20 31.08 -2.55 -9.10
C LYS A 20 30.38 -3.78 -9.69
N ASN A 21 31.13 -4.88 -9.86
CA ASN A 21 30.58 -6.15 -10.36
C ASN A 21 29.71 -6.86 -9.32
N GLU A 22 29.92 -6.61 -8.02
CA GLU A 22 29.12 -7.16 -6.93
C GLU A 22 27.75 -6.47 -6.90
N SER A 23 27.69 -5.15 -7.08
CA SER A 23 26.43 -4.42 -7.27
C SER A 23 25.67 -4.88 -8.50
N GLU A 24 26.34 -5.06 -9.65
CA GLU A 24 25.68 -5.55 -10.86
C GLU A 24 25.22 -7.01 -10.75
N ARG A 25 25.94 -7.87 -10.03
CA ARG A 25 25.52 -9.25 -9.74
C ARG A 25 24.33 -9.32 -8.78
N LEU A 26 24.29 -8.45 -7.77
CA LEU A 26 23.14 -8.32 -6.87
C LEU A 26 21.90 -7.85 -7.64
N ILE A 27 22.05 -6.86 -8.51
CA ILE A 27 20.98 -6.36 -9.40
C ILE A 27 20.52 -7.44 -10.41
N LYS A 28 21.44 -8.28 -10.92
CA LYS A 28 21.18 -9.25 -12.01
C LYS A 28 20.70 -10.64 -11.54
N TYR A 29 21.06 -11.10 -10.32
CA TYR A 29 20.81 -12.47 -9.86
C TYR A 29 20.14 -12.62 -8.49
N GLY A 30 19.63 -11.54 -7.90
CA GLY A 30 18.76 -11.66 -6.73
C GLY A 30 19.23 -10.77 -5.60
N GLU A 31 18.79 -9.51 -5.65
CA GLU A 31 18.40 -8.87 -4.42
C GLU A 31 17.23 -9.66 -3.88
N ARG A 32 17.51 -10.54 -2.92
CA ARG A 32 16.46 -10.95 -2.00
C ARG A 32 15.92 -9.68 -1.40
N LYS A 33 14.69 -9.29 -1.78
CA LYS A 33 14.10 -8.06 -1.27
C LYS A 33 14.02 -8.20 0.24
N TRP A 34 14.07 -7.11 0.99
CA TRP A 34 13.87 -7.14 2.44
C TRP A 34 12.57 -7.87 2.86
N ARG A 35 11.61 -7.97 1.94
CA ARG A 35 10.35 -8.74 2.08
C ARG A 35 10.53 -10.26 2.04
N ASP A 36 11.58 -10.79 1.43
CA ASP A 36 11.87 -12.22 1.43
C ASP A 36 12.24 -12.73 2.84
N TYR A 37 12.45 -11.80 3.79
CA TYR A 37 12.62 -12.06 5.22
C TYR A 37 11.32 -11.89 6.03
N GLN A 38 10.23 -11.40 5.44
CA GLN A 38 8.91 -11.43 6.05
C GLN A 38 8.27 -12.78 5.74
N SER A 39 7.58 -13.36 6.72
CA SER A 39 6.75 -14.53 6.46
C SER A 39 5.61 -14.16 5.52
N ASP A 40 5.32 -15.00 4.53
CA ASP A 40 4.13 -14.86 3.65
C ASP A 40 2.82 -14.81 4.45
N THR A 41 2.86 -15.35 5.67
CA THR A 41 1.82 -15.21 6.67
C THR A 41 2.02 -13.94 7.46
N ILE A 42 1.04 -13.04 7.41
CA ILE A 42 0.97 -11.88 8.28
C ILE A 42 -0.03 -12.18 9.39
N GLU A 43 0.45 -12.07 10.61
CA GLU A 43 -0.38 -12.01 11.80
C GLU A 43 -1.07 -10.65 11.81
N PRO A 44 -2.42 -10.56 11.70
CA PRO A 44 -3.08 -9.28 11.91
C PRO A 44 -2.73 -8.76 13.31
N PRO A 45 -2.68 -7.44 13.51
CA PRO A 45 -2.43 -6.87 14.83
C PRO A 45 -3.40 -7.50 15.83
N TYR A 46 -2.94 -7.86 17.02
CA TYR A 46 -3.77 -8.51 18.05
C TYR A 46 -5.03 -7.71 18.44
N TRP A 47 -5.09 -6.44 18.05
CA TRP A 47 -6.18 -5.50 18.33
C TRP A 47 -7.10 -5.22 17.14
N TYR A 48 -6.82 -5.73 15.92
CA TYR A 48 -7.59 -5.38 14.72
C TYR A 48 -7.59 -6.44 13.61
N LYS A 49 -8.78 -6.71 13.06
CA LYS A 49 -9.02 -7.51 11.86
C LYS A 49 -9.16 -6.54 10.72
N TRP A 50 -8.45 -6.82 9.63
CA TRP A 50 -8.67 -6.13 8.37
C TRP A 50 -10.12 -6.37 7.91
N THR A 51 -10.95 -5.35 8.08
CA THR A 51 -12.34 -5.31 7.60
C THR A 51 -12.41 -4.31 6.44
N THR A 52 -13.62 -4.14 5.89
CA THR A 52 -13.90 -3.09 4.90
C THR A 52 -13.96 -1.70 5.53
N GLU A 53 -14.19 -1.60 6.85
CA GLU A 53 -14.24 -0.32 7.56
C GLU A 53 -12.84 0.11 7.99
N SER A 54 -12.55 1.42 7.92
CA SER A 54 -11.28 1.96 8.41
C SER A 54 -11.15 1.73 9.92
N PRO A 55 -9.97 1.35 10.45
CA PRO A 55 -9.74 1.19 11.89
C PRO A 55 -9.98 2.48 12.69
N TYR A 56 -9.99 3.63 12.01
CA TYR A 56 -10.23 4.94 12.61
C TYR A 56 -11.69 5.40 12.50
N SER A 57 -12.59 4.59 11.94
CA SER A 57 -14.01 4.92 11.91
C SER A 57 -14.57 4.93 13.34
N PRO A 58 -15.56 5.79 13.65
CA PRO A 58 -16.20 5.77 14.98
C PRO A 58 -16.77 4.41 15.37
N THR A 59 -17.27 3.63 14.40
CA THR A 59 -17.82 2.28 14.60
C THR A 59 -16.73 1.30 15.01
N GLU A 60 -15.60 1.26 14.29
CA GLU A 60 -14.46 0.39 14.61
C GLU A 60 -13.77 0.82 15.90
N GLN A 61 -13.58 2.13 16.11
CA GLN A 61 -13.05 2.68 17.37
C GLN A 61 -13.90 2.26 18.57
N HIS A 62 -15.23 2.29 18.43
CA HIS A 62 -16.13 1.83 19.48
C HIS A 62 -15.91 0.34 19.78
N LYS A 63 -15.90 -0.51 18.75
CA LYS A 63 -15.64 -1.96 18.87
C LYS A 63 -14.29 -2.29 19.51
N ILE A 64 -13.24 -1.52 19.16
CA ILE A 64 -11.90 -1.67 19.75
C ILE A 64 -11.94 -1.29 21.23
N ARG A 65 -12.58 -0.16 21.56
CA ARG A 65 -12.69 0.35 22.93
C ARG A 65 -13.52 -0.57 23.84
N THR A 66 -14.61 -1.15 23.33
CA THR A 66 -15.45 -2.10 24.07
C THR A 66 -14.82 -3.48 24.19
N ALA A 67 -13.65 -3.71 23.56
CA ALA A 67 -12.93 -4.98 23.52
C ALA A 67 -13.75 -6.16 22.96
N GLU A 68 -14.86 -5.88 22.26
CA GLU A 68 -15.74 -6.89 21.64
C GLU A 68 -14.98 -7.85 20.72
N HIS A 69 -13.87 -7.39 20.13
CA HIS A 69 -13.05 -8.18 19.22
C HIS A 69 -11.89 -8.92 19.92
N VAL A 70 -11.47 -8.52 21.13
CA VAL A 70 -10.29 -9.09 21.81
C VAL A 70 -10.50 -10.56 22.17
N ASP A 71 -11.70 -10.90 22.67
CA ASP A 71 -12.02 -12.29 23.01
C ASP A 71 -12.15 -13.16 21.75
N TRP A 72 -12.64 -12.61 20.64
CA TRP A 72 -12.68 -13.33 19.36
C TRP A 72 -11.27 -13.62 18.81
N TYR A 73 -10.35 -12.64 18.86
CA TYR A 73 -8.96 -12.83 18.36
C TYR A 73 -8.17 -13.86 19.15
N ARG A 74 -8.40 -13.98 20.47
CA ARG A 74 -7.75 -15.00 21.29
C ARG A 74 -8.03 -16.42 20.81
N PHE A 75 -9.21 -16.67 20.24
CA PHE A 75 -9.65 -18.02 19.88
C PHE A 75 -9.71 -18.30 18.37
N ASN A 76 -9.83 -17.27 17.52
CA ASN A 76 -10.01 -17.44 16.07
C ASN A 76 -8.84 -16.89 15.24
N PHE A 77 -7.65 -16.81 15.83
CA PHE A 77 -6.46 -16.33 15.13
C PHE A 77 -6.05 -17.30 14.01
N GLN A 78 -6.40 -16.97 12.77
CA GLN A 78 -5.91 -17.69 11.60
C GLN A 78 -4.80 -16.85 10.97
N SER A 79 -3.61 -17.45 10.83
CA SER A 79 -2.55 -16.87 10.03
C SER A 79 -3.00 -16.80 8.58
N LEU A 80 -3.17 -15.59 8.05
CA LEU A 80 -3.56 -15.38 6.66
C LEU A 80 -2.30 -15.35 5.79
N LYS A 81 -2.29 -16.14 4.71
CA LYS A 81 -1.29 -15.99 3.64
C LYS A 81 -1.66 -14.77 2.83
N ILE A 82 -0.86 -13.71 2.91
CA ILE A 82 -1.13 -12.46 2.20
C ILE A 82 -0.41 -12.51 0.86
N VAL A 83 -1.10 -12.07 -0.20
CA VAL A 83 -0.46 -11.93 -1.50
C VAL A 83 0.50 -10.73 -1.44
N PRO A 84 1.79 -10.89 -1.80
CA PRO A 84 2.75 -9.80 -1.77
C PRO A 84 2.26 -8.60 -2.60
N PRO A 85 2.55 -7.34 -2.20
CA PRO A 85 2.11 -6.15 -2.94
C PRO A 85 2.55 -6.13 -4.41
N ASP A 86 3.67 -6.78 -4.72
CA ASP A 86 4.22 -6.86 -6.08
C ASP A 86 3.49 -7.88 -6.97
N GLU A 87 2.77 -8.83 -6.37
CA GLU A 87 1.97 -9.86 -7.06
C GLU A 87 0.47 -9.54 -7.00
N TRP A 88 0.10 -8.51 -6.25
CA TRP A 88 -1.28 -8.10 -6.09
C TRP A 88 -1.86 -7.63 -7.43
N LEU A 89 -2.93 -8.31 -7.88
CA LEU A 89 -3.48 -8.14 -9.22
C LEU A 89 -4.51 -7.01 -9.32
N PHE A 90 -5.24 -6.70 -8.24
CA PHE A 90 -6.47 -5.90 -8.30
C PHE A 90 -6.25 -4.45 -7.85
N LYS A 91 -6.91 -3.51 -8.51
CA LYS A 91 -7.00 -2.11 -8.09
C LYS A 91 -8.46 -1.65 -8.09
N VAL A 92 -8.72 -0.57 -7.36
CA VAL A 92 -10.02 0.11 -7.40
C VAL A 92 -10.26 0.61 -8.82
N GLY A 93 -11.45 0.37 -9.35
CA GLY A 93 -11.84 0.67 -10.73
C GLY A 93 -11.63 -0.46 -11.73
N ASP A 94 -11.07 -1.61 -11.32
CA ASP A 94 -10.97 -2.77 -12.20
C ASP A 94 -12.34 -3.42 -12.43
N LYS A 95 -12.56 -3.94 -13.66
CA LYS A 95 -13.73 -4.77 -13.98
C LYS A 95 -13.44 -6.23 -13.70
N VAL A 96 -14.32 -6.85 -12.92
CA VAL A 96 -14.14 -8.21 -12.42
C VAL A 96 -15.42 -9.02 -12.55
N GLU A 97 -15.27 -10.34 -12.54
CA GLU A 97 -16.36 -11.31 -12.48
C GLU A 97 -16.27 -12.15 -11.21
N ILE A 98 -17.42 -12.42 -10.60
CA ILE A 98 -17.54 -13.25 -9.41
C ILE A 98 -17.57 -14.72 -9.82
N LEU A 99 -16.67 -15.52 -9.25
CA LEU A 99 -16.55 -16.96 -9.49
C LEU A 99 -17.35 -17.79 -8.49
N VAL A 100 -17.52 -17.29 -7.26
CA VAL A 100 -18.11 -18.03 -6.14
C VAL A 100 -19.18 -17.19 -5.44
N GLY A 101 -20.26 -17.84 -4.98
CA GLY A 101 -21.28 -17.21 -4.13
C GLY A 101 -22.65 -17.08 -4.78
N LYS A 102 -23.42 -16.09 -4.35
CA LYS A 102 -24.79 -15.86 -4.85
C LYS A 102 -24.83 -15.28 -6.26
N ASP A 103 -23.83 -14.46 -6.59
CA ASP A 103 -23.80 -13.63 -7.79
C ASP A 103 -22.77 -14.15 -8.81
N ILE A 104 -22.63 -15.48 -8.92
CA ILE A 104 -21.69 -16.13 -9.86
C ILE A 104 -21.96 -15.71 -11.30
N GLY A 105 -20.90 -15.41 -12.04
CA GLY A 105 -20.93 -15.02 -13.45
C GLY A 105 -21.38 -13.57 -13.68
N LYS A 106 -21.74 -12.83 -12.62
CA LYS A 106 -22.01 -11.40 -12.74
C LYS A 106 -20.72 -10.60 -12.74
N GLN A 107 -20.72 -9.57 -13.56
CA GLN A 107 -19.59 -8.66 -13.73
C GLN A 107 -19.88 -7.35 -13.00
N GLY A 108 -18.86 -6.81 -12.36
CA GLY A 108 -18.95 -5.56 -11.62
C GLY A 108 -17.62 -4.83 -11.55
N GLU A 109 -17.64 -3.64 -10.97
CA GLU A 109 -16.45 -2.82 -10.76
C GLU A 109 -15.98 -2.92 -9.31
N VAL A 110 -14.67 -2.98 -9.12
CA VAL A 110 -14.06 -3.01 -7.78
C VAL A 110 -14.13 -1.61 -7.15
N ILE A 111 -14.87 -1.48 -6.06
CA ILE A 111 -15.00 -0.21 -5.32
C ILE A 111 -13.90 -0.08 -4.27
N GLN A 112 -13.55 -1.17 -3.60
CA GLN A 112 -12.59 -1.14 -2.51
C GLN A 112 -11.71 -2.38 -2.54
N VAL A 113 -10.44 -2.19 -2.23
CA VAL A 113 -9.46 -3.26 -2.09
C VAL A 113 -8.74 -3.12 -0.76
N VAL A 114 -8.66 -4.21 0.00
CA VAL A 114 -7.92 -4.28 1.27
C VAL A 114 -6.90 -5.43 1.15
N PRO A 115 -5.68 -5.15 0.63
CA PRO A 115 -4.66 -6.17 0.39
C PRO A 115 -4.25 -6.92 1.67
N GLN A 116 -4.26 -6.25 2.82
CA GLN A 116 -3.90 -6.83 4.11
C GLN A 116 -4.86 -7.93 4.59
N GLY A 117 -6.08 -7.97 4.05
CA GLY A 117 -7.03 -9.05 4.29
C GLY A 117 -7.26 -9.95 3.07
N ASN A 118 -6.56 -9.69 1.96
CA ASN A 118 -6.89 -10.18 0.63
C ASN A 118 -8.37 -9.96 0.25
N ILE A 119 -8.97 -8.87 0.73
CA ILE A 119 -10.39 -8.57 0.58
C ILE A 119 -10.61 -7.64 -0.61
N ILE A 120 -11.66 -7.91 -1.36
CA ILE A 120 -12.13 -7.11 -2.50
C ILE A 120 -13.63 -6.85 -2.32
N VAL A 121 -14.08 -5.63 -2.59
CA VAL A 121 -15.50 -5.27 -2.59
C VAL A 121 -15.90 -4.87 -4.00
N VAL A 122 -16.92 -5.52 -4.53
CA VAL A 122 -17.44 -5.29 -5.88
C VAL A 122 -18.79 -4.58 -5.78
N GLY A 123 -18.95 -3.51 -6.54
CA GLY A 123 -20.11 -2.63 -6.45
C GLY A 123 -21.43 -3.30 -6.79
N GLY A 124 -22.42 -3.17 -5.91
CA GLY A 124 -23.78 -3.68 -6.12
C GLY A 124 -23.91 -5.21 -6.24
N LEU A 125 -22.83 -5.96 -6.01
CA LEU A 125 -22.79 -7.42 -6.03
C LEU A 125 -22.41 -7.99 -4.66
N ASN A 126 -22.77 -9.25 -4.42
CA ASN A 126 -22.60 -9.92 -3.12
C ASN A 126 -23.19 -9.10 -1.95
N CYS A 127 -24.37 -8.51 -2.14
CA CYS A 127 -24.97 -7.63 -1.15
C CYS A 127 -25.80 -8.39 -0.11
N GLU A 128 -25.79 -7.89 1.13
CA GLU A 128 -26.80 -8.19 2.13
C GLU A 128 -27.79 -7.04 2.33
N GLN A 129 -28.98 -7.36 2.84
CA GLN A 129 -29.94 -6.36 3.25
C GLN A 129 -29.69 -5.99 4.71
N VAL A 130 -29.46 -4.70 4.96
CA VAL A 130 -29.25 -4.13 6.28
C VAL A 130 -30.33 -3.10 6.55
N LYS A 131 -30.90 -3.10 7.75
CA LYS A 131 -31.82 -2.04 8.18
C LYS A 131 -31.05 -0.77 8.47
N GLY A 132 -31.42 0.32 7.79
CA GLY A 132 -30.95 1.66 8.09
C GLY A 132 -31.55 2.22 9.38
N GLN A 133 -31.04 3.38 9.78
CA GLN A 133 -31.53 4.10 10.97
C GLN A 133 -33.00 4.54 10.84
N ASP A 134 -33.46 4.78 9.60
CA ASP A 134 -34.84 5.17 9.28
C ASP A 134 -35.77 3.96 8.99
N ASP A 135 -35.40 2.75 9.43
CA ASP A 135 -36.09 1.47 9.15
C ASP A 135 -36.22 1.13 7.65
N MET A 136 -35.51 1.85 6.79
CA MET A 136 -35.39 1.54 5.36
C MET A 136 -34.37 0.43 5.12
N TRP A 137 -34.72 -0.52 4.24
CA TRP A 137 -33.81 -1.58 3.83
C TRP A 137 -32.79 -1.06 2.81
N MET A 138 -31.52 -1.07 3.19
CA MET A 138 -30.41 -0.73 2.29
C MET A 138 -29.64 -2.00 1.91
N ARG A 139 -29.05 -2.01 0.71
CA ARG A 139 -28.13 -3.06 0.28
C ARG A 139 -26.71 -2.63 0.63
N LYS A 140 -26.00 -3.44 1.42
CA LYS A 140 -24.58 -3.25 1.75
C LYS A 140 -23.78 -4.36 1.08
N GLU A 141 -22.75 -4.00 0.32
CA GLU A 141 -21.84 -4.95 -0.30
C GLU A 141 -21.05 -5.74 0.75
N LYS A 142 -20.87 -7.04 0.52
CA LYS A 142 -20.00 -7.87 1.35
C LYS A 142 -18.61 -8.01 0.72
N PRO A 143 -17.57 -8.12 1.57
CA PRO A 143 -16.24 -8.46 1.10
C PRO A 143 -16.21 -9.85 0.46
N LEU A 144 -15.47 -9.96 -0.64
CA LEU A 144 -15.08 -11.20 -1.30
C LEU A 144 -13.58 -11.41 -1.12
N GLN A 145 -13.14 -12.66 -1.18
CA GLN A 145 -11.72 -13.00 -1.17
C GLN A 145 -11.13 -12.86 -2.57
N HIS A 146 -9.83 -12.56 -2.66
CA HIS A 146 -9.14 -12.36 -3.94
C HIS A 146 -9.24 -13.53 -4.93
N HIS A 147 -9.42 -14.77 -4.45
CA HIS A 147 -9.53 -15.96 -5.29
C HIS A 147 -10.98 -16.25 -5.76
N GLU A 148 -11.97 -15.59 -5.17
CA GLU A 148 -13.38 -15.72 -5.53
C GLU A 148 -13.75 -14.78 -6.70
N VAL A 149 -12.79 -13.98 -7.16
CA VAL A 149 -12.99 -12.93 -8.16
C VAL A 149 -11.90 -13.06 -9.23
N SER A 150 -12.27 -12.83 -10.49
CA SER A 150 -11.34 -12.85 -11.62
C SER A 150 -11.41 -11.56 -12.43
N LEU A 151 -10.28 -11.11 -12.95
CA LEU A 151 -10.23 -10.00 -13.89
C LEU A 151 -10.75 -10.43 -15.26
N LEU A 152 -11.32 -9.48 -15.98
CA LEU A 152 -11.85 -9.70 -17.31
C LEU A 152 -10.82 -9.43 -18.40
N ASP A 153 -10.83 -10.27 -19.43
CA ASP A 153 -10.03 -10.05 -20.63
C ASP A 153 -10.61 -8.88 -21.45
N PRO A 154 -9.83 -7.85 -21.81
CA PRO A 154 -10.34 -6.71 -22.57
C PRO A 154 -10.87 -7.09 -23.96
N LYS A 155 -10.45 -8.22 -24.52
CA LYS A 155 -10.90 -8.68 -25.84
C LYS A 155 -12.24 -9.42 -25.78
N ASP A 156 -12.35 -10.36 -24.85
CA ASP A 156 -13.46 -11.33 -24.82
C ASP A 156 -14.46 -11.07 -23.69
N SER A 157 -14.15 -10.14 -22.77
CA SER A 157 -14.93 -9.84 -21.55
C SER A 157 -15.27 -11.09 -20.72
N LYS A 158 -14.39 -12.09 -20.76
CA LYS A 158 -14.51 -13.34 -20.01
C LYS A 158 -13.44 -13.39 -18.92
N PRO A 159 -13.68 -14.11 -17.81
CA PRO A 159 -12.72 -14.23 -16.72
C PRO A 159 -11.41 -14.86 -17.23
N VAL A 160 -10.28 -14.36 -16.76
CA VAL A 160 -8.97 -14.77 -17.24
C VAL A 160 -7.90 -14.72 -16.16
N GLU A 161 -6.95 -15.65 -16.25
CA GLU A 161 -5.73 -15.60 -15.45
C GLU A 161 -4.75 -14.56 -16.02
N ILE A 162 -4.14 -13.80 -15.12
CA ILE A 162 -3.20 -12.75 -15.46
C ILE A 162 -1.79 -13.15 -15.04
N GLU A 163 -0.83 -12.78 -15.87
CA GLU A 163 0.60 -12.89 -15.61
C GLU A 163 1.22 -11.49 -15.68
N PHE A 164 2.20 -11.21 -14.83
CA PHE A 164 3.01 -10.01 -14.94
C PHE A 164 4.13 -10.21 -15.97
N ARG A 165 4.22 -9.30 -16.94
CA ARG A 165 5.35 -9.24 -17.89
C ARG A 165 6.02 -7.88 -17.82
N VAL A 166 7.28 -7.83 -18.23
CA VAL A 166 8.04 -6.58 -18.35
C VAL A 166 8.00 -6.14 -19.81
N ASN A 167 7.53 -4.92 -20.05
CA ASN A 167 7.52 -4.32 -21.37
C ASN A 167 8.92 -3.84 -21.78
N GLU A 168 9.11 -3.51 -23.06
CA GLU A 168 10.36 -2.95 -23.60
C GLU A 168 10.81 -1.69 -22.86
N SER A 169 9.86 -0.88 -22.36
CA SER A 169 10.12 0.31 -21.53
C SER A 169 10.60 -0.02 -20.10
N GLY A 170 10.72 -1.29 -19.73
CA GLY A 170 11.08 -1.75 -18.38
C GLY A 170 9.93 -1.71 -17.36
N GLN A 171 8.72 -1.37 -17.78
CA GLN A 171 7.55 -1.29 -16.90
C GLN A 171 6.89 -2.67 -16.73
N ARG A 172 6.51 -3.02 -15.50
CA ARG A 172 5.73 -4.23 -15.20
C ARG A 172 4.27 -4.01 -15.55
N VAL A 173 3.71 -4.88 -16.38
CA VAL A 173 2.33 -4.81 -16.84
C VAL A 173 1.59 -6.13 -16.64
N ARG A 174 0.27 -6.05 -16.54
CA ARG A 174 -0.64 -7.20 -16.46
C ARG A 174 -0.96 -7.68 -17.87
N VAL A 175 -0.77 -8.97 -18.14
CA VAL A 175 -1.07 -9.58 -19.44
C VAL A 175 -2.01 -10.76 -19.25
N SER A 176 -3.05 -10.82 -20.06
CA SER A 176 -3.98 -11.97 -20.12
C SER A 176 -3.23 -13.20 -20.65
N LYS A 177 -3.25 -14.32 -19.91
CA LYS A 177 -2.62 -15.57 -20.38
C LYS A 177 -3.31 -16.14 -21.61
N ARG A 178 -4.63 -15.95 -21.74
CA ARG A 178 -5.42 -16.52 -22.84
C ARG A 178 -5.23 -15.75 -24.14
N SER A 179 -5.41 -14.44 -24.10
CA SER A 179 -5.41 -13.60 -25.30
C SER A 179 -4.05 -12.97 -25.58
N GLY A 180 -3.17 -12.90 -24.58
CA GLY A 180 -1.92 -12.16 -24.65
C GLY A 180 -2.09 -10.64 -24.61
N TYR A 181 -3.32 -10.13 -24.41
CA TYR A 181 -3.59 -8.70 -24.39
C TYR A 181 -3.19 -8.07 -23.07
N LEU A 182 -2.79 -6.80 -23.17
CA LEU A 182 -2.46 -5.94 -22.04
C LEU A 182 -3.74 -5.57 -21.28
N VAL A 183 -3.77 -5.88 -19.98
CA VAL A 183 -4.83 -5.44 -19.07
C VAL A 183 -4.35 -4.16 -18.39
N HIS A 184 -4.81 -3.02 -18.89
CA HIS A 184 -4.42 -1.71 -18.37
C HIS A 184 -4.78 -1.55 -16.89
N TRP A 185 -3.94 -0.86 -16.13
CA TRP A 185 -4.31 -0.39 -14.79
C TRP A 185 -5.40 0.68 -14.90
N PRO A 186 -6.34 0.73 -13.93
CA PRO A 186 -7.29 1.82 -13.85
C PRO A 186 -6.55 3.14 -13.59
N PRO A 187 -7.15 4.30 -13.91
CA PRO A 187 -6.53 5.59 -13.68
C PRO A 187 -6.22 5.80 -12.19
N GLU A 188 -5.03 6.33 -11.88
CA GLU A 188 -4.65 6.64 -10.50
C GLU A 188 -5.53 7.78 -9.97
N LEU A 189 -6.23 7.49 -8.88
CA LEU A 189 -6.97 8.49 -8.11
C LEU A 189 -6.07 9.04 -6.99
N LEU A 190 -6.17 10.35 -6.77
CA LEU A 190 -5.61 11.01 -5.59
C LEU A 190 -6.40 10.58 -4.33
N TRP A 191 -5.87 10.90 -3.15
CA TRP A 191 -6.54 10.60 -1.87
C TRP A 191 -7.93 11.24 -1.77
N ASP A 192 -8.15 12.35 -2.49
CA ASP A 192 -9.43 13.05 -2.62
C ASP A 192 -10.42 12.41 -3.62
N GLY A 193 -9.98 11.41 -4.39
CA GLY A 193 -10.77 10.78 -5.46
C GLY A 193 -10.65 11.46 -6.83
N THR A 194 -9.96 12.61 -6.92
CA THR A 194 -9.69 13.27 -8.22
C THR A 194 -8.68 12.44 -9.03
N PRO A 195 -8.94 12.13 -10.31
CA PRO A 195 -7.97 11.46 -11.16
C PRO A 195 -6.75 12.38 -11.38
N LYS A 196 -5.55 11.80 -11.23
CA LYS A 196 -4.28 12.55 -11.25
C LYS A 196 -4.05 13.37 -12.52
N ASN A 197 -4.56 12.90 -13.67
CA ASN A 197 -4.39 13.55 -14.96
C ASN A 197 -5.24 14.82 -15.14
N GLU A 198 -6.29 14.99 -14.33
CA GLU A 198 -7.24 16.11 -14.48
C GLU A 198 -6.97 17.23 -13.47
N TYR A 199 -5.97 17.09 -12.60
CA TYR A 199 -5.69 18.09 -11.59
C TYR A 199 -5.23 19.41 -12.23
N THR A 200 -5.92 20.49 -11.88
CA THR A 200 -5.56 21.86 -12.25
C THR A 200 -5.04 22.61 -11.03
N CYS A 201 -3.92 23.34 -11.18
CA CYS A 201 -3.38 24.17 -10.11
C CYS A 201 -4.42 25.20 -9.63
N GLN A 202 -4.70 25.21 -8.33
CA GLN A 202 -5.55 26.21 -7.71
C GLN A 202 -4.78 27.53 -7.52
N SER A 203 -5.50 28.59 -7.15
CA SER A 203 -4.91 29.92 -6.96
C SER A 203 -3.87 30.01 -5.83
N LYS A 204 -3.88 29.07 -4.88
CA LYS A 204 -2.92 28.98 -3.77
C LYS A 204 -1.81 27.95 -4.00
N ASP A 205 -1.87 27.22 -5.10
CA ASP A 205 -0.90 26.17 -5.40
C ASP A 205 0.33 26.75 -6.08
N THR A 206 1.48 26.15 -5.81
CA THR A 206 2.72 26.50 -6.52
C THR A 206 2.68 25.90 -7.92
N THR A 207 3.13 26.68 -8.92
CA THR A 207 3.26 26.16 -10.28
C THR A 207 4.40 25.15 -10.35
N TYR A 208 4.28 24.18 -11.25
CA TYR A 208 5.32 23.16 -11.45
C TYR A 208 6.68 23.78 -11.75
N GLU A 209 6.69 24.80 -12.61
CA GLU A 209 7.91 25.53 -13.00
C GLU A 209 8.59 26.16 -11.78
N ALA A 210 7.87 26.93 -10.98
CA ALA A 210 8.41 27.59 -9.79
C ALA A 210 8.90 26.58 -8.73
N ALA A 211 8.28 25.41 -8.62
CA ALA A 211 8.69 24.37 -7.68
C ALA A 211 9.95 23.61 -8.13
N CYS A 212 10.15 23.46 -9.44
CA CYS A 212 11.32 22.77 -10.01
C CYS A 212 12.54 23.68 -10.20
N GLU A 213 12.40 24.99 -10.02
CA GLU A 213 13.52 25.92 -10.03
C GLU A 213 14.56 25.55 -8.95
N ASN A 214 15.76 25.15 -9.40
CA ASN A 214 16.85 24.84 -8.50
C ASN A 214 17.48 26.12 -7.95
N THR A 215 16.94 26.59 -6.83
CA THR A 215 17.38 27.81 -6.13
C THR A 215 18.51 27.55 -5.13
N TYR A 216 18.73 26.28 -4.75
CA TYR A 216 19.70 25.92 -3.74
C TYR A 216 21.14 26.03 -4.26
N LYS A 217 21.97 26.79 -3.55
CA LYS A 217 23.41 26.90 -3.78
C LYS A 217 24.12 26.20 -2.63
N PRO A 218 24.90 25.15 -2.88
CA PRO A 218 25.59 24.45 -1.81
C PRO A 218 26.68 25.36 -1.22
N THR A 219 26.56 25.63 0.07
CA THR A 219 27.48 26.44 0.88
C THR A 219 27.94 25.63 2.09
N LEU A 220 29.03 26.08 2.74
CA LEU A 220 29.50 25.49 4.00
C LEU A 220 28.85 26.13 5.24
N ASP A 221 28.11 27.22 5.04
CA ASP A 221 27.44 27.95 6.12
C ASP A 221 26.18 27.19 6.58
N SER A 222 25.79 27.39 7.83
CA SER A 222 24.46 26.97 8.28
C SER A 222 23.39 27.90 7.69
N TRP A 223 22.15 27.40 7.52
CA TRP A 223 21.06 28.23 6.97
C TRP A 223 20.83 29.50 7.81
N GLN A 224 21.07 29.44 9.13
CA GLN A 224 20.95 30.60 10.00
C GLN A 224 22.01 31.66 9.66
N ASP A 225 23.24 31.24 9.41
CA ASP A 225 24.34 32.15 9.09
C ASP A 225 24.13 32.79 7.71
N GLU A 226 23.56 32.06 6.75
CA GLU A 226 23.15 32.62 5.45
C GLU A 226 22.07 33.68 5.60
N LEU A 227 21.02 33.40 6.38
CA LEU A 227 19.98 34.39 6.64
C LEU A 227 20.51 35.62 7.35
N LYS A 228 21.42 35.46 8.31
CA LYS A 228 22.07 36.59 8.98
C LYS A 228 22.85 37.45 7.99
N LYS A 229 23.60 36.83 7.08
CA LYS A 229 24.32 37.53 6.00
C LYS A 229 23.33 38.24 5.06
N LEU A 230 22.24 37.59 4.67
CA LEU A 230 21.23 38.16 3.77
C LEU A 230 20.49 39.36 4.38
N PHE A 231 20.09 39.27 5.64
CA PHE A 231 19.36 40.31 6.35
C PHE A 231 20.28 41.30 7.10
N ASN A 232 21.61 41.15 6.98
CA ASN A 232 22.61 41.93 7.71
C ASN A 232 22.37 41.96 9.24
N ILE A 233 21.99 40.82 9.81
CA ILE A 233 21.72 40.66 11.24
C ILE A 233 23.02 40.29 11.95
N SER A 234 23.40 41.05 12.96
CA SER A 234 24.54 40.75 13.84
C SER A 234 24.04 40.19 15.16
N ASP A 235 24.58 39.04 15.57
CA ASP A 235 24.31 38.50 16.89
C ASP A 235 25.22 39.14 17.95
N PRO A 236 24.75 39.28 19.20
CA PRO A 236 25.62 39.54 20.33
C PRO A 236 26.48 38.32 20.67
N GLU A 237 27.60 38.54 21.34
CA GLU A 237 28.50 37.45 21.73
C GLU A 237 27.82 36.44 22.66
N ARG A 238 27.90 35.16 22.28
CA ARG A 238 27.29 34.07 23.04
C ARG A 238 28.15 33.71 24.25
N ARG A 239 27.54 33.68 25.44
CA ARG A 239 28.21 33.22 26.67
C ARG A 239 28.48 31.72 26.63
N LYS A 240 29.59 31.29 27.22
CA LYS A 240 29.96 29.87 27.34
C LYS A 240 28.96 29.15 28.25
N THR A 241 28.41 28.03 27.79
CA THR A 241 27.53 27.15 28.56
C THR A 241 28.11 25.74 28.63
N TYR A 242 27.82 25.01 29.70
CA TYR A 242 28.24 23.63 29.88
C TYR A 242 27.04 22.69 29.66
N TRP A 243 27.28 21.56 29.00
CA TRP A 243 26.30 20.49 28.82
C TRP A 243 26.84 19.26 29.57
N TYR A 244 26.04 18.70 30.47
CA TYR A 244 26.39 17.54 31.31
C TYR A 244 25.41 16.39 31.11
#